data_AF-A0A812K0G5-F1
#
_entry.id   AF-A0A812K0G5-F1
#
_cell.length_a   1.000
_cell.length_b   1.000
_cell.length_c   1.000
_cell.angle_alpha   90.00
_cell.angle_beta   90.00
_cell.angle_gamma   90.00
#
_symmetry.space_group_name_H-M   'P 1'
#
loop_
_entity.id
_entity.type
_entity.pdbx_description
1 polymer ?
#
loop_
_entity_poly.entity_id
_entity_poly.type
_entity_poly.pdbx_seq_one_letter_code
_entity_poly.pdbx_strand_id
1 'polypeptide(L)' 'KAFALYDQNGDGVLDRAEFFTMLHKLDEEFFTPHVVDVLLKEADVDQDGKIYYHEFVRWICQ' A
#
# COMPACT_ATOMS: atom_id res chain seq x y z
N LYS A 1 -5.17 -8.69 -10.81
CA LYS A 1 -5.90 -9.39 -9.71
C LYS A 1 -5.17 -9.33 -8.36
N ALA A 2 -3.95 -8.79 -8.27
CA ALA A 2 -3.27 -8.59 -6.99
C ALA A 2 -3.95 -7.51 -6.14
N PHE A 3 -4.31 -6.37 -6.72
CA PHE A 3 -4.90 -5.24 -5.98
C PHE A 3 -6.22 -5.57 -5.25
N ALA A 4 -7.18 -6.19 -5.95
CA ALA A 4 -8.45 -6.63 -5.38
C ALA A 4 -8.33 -7.78 -4.34
N LEU A 5 -7.14 -8.35 -4.18
CA LEU A 5 -6.84 -9.35 -3.16
C LEU A 5 -6.43 -8.69 -1.83
N TYR A 6 -6.03 -7.41 -1.89
CA TYR A 6 -5.57 -6.63 -0.74
C TYR A 6 -6.58 -5.55 -0.33
N ASP A 7 -7.28 -4.98 -1.30
CA ASP A 7 -8.46 -4.14 -1.11
C ASP A 7 -9.59 -4.98 -0.47
N GLN A 8 -9.73 -4.89 0.85
CA GLN A 8 -10.68 -5.69 1.63
C GLN A 8 -12.05 -5.03 1.71
N ASN A 9 -12.07 -3.69 1.66
CA ASN A 9 -13.29 -2.91 1.73
C ASN A 9 -13.97 -2.77 0.34
N GLY A 10 -13.25 -3.04 -0.74
CA GLY A 10 -13.72 -2.96 -2.12
C GLY A 10 -13.94 -1.54 -2.61
N ASP A 11 -13.29 -0.55 -2.00
CA ASP A 11 -13.45 0.87 -2.32
C ASP A 11 -12.53 1.33 -3.48
N GLY A 12 -11.63 0.45 -3.94
CA GLY A 12 -10.70 0.71 -5.03
C GLY A 12 -9.45 1.50 -4.62
N VAL A 13 -9.23 1.72 -3.32
CA VAL A 13 -8.01 2.27 -2.74
C VAL A 13 -7.44 1.32 -1.70
N LEU A 14 -6.17 1.53 -1.34
CA LEU A 14 -5.54 0.87 -0.21
C LEU A 14 -5.36 1.89 0.89
N ASP A 15 -6.11 1.72 1.98
CA ASP A 15 -5.87 2.51 3.18
C ASP A 15 -4.55 2.11 3.83
N ARG A 16 -3.95 3.03 4.59
CA ARG A 16 -2.71 2.77 5.34
C ARG A 16 -2.72 1.48 6.16
N ALA A 17 -3.87 1.14 6.76
CA ALA A 17 -4.03 -0.10 7.52
C ALA A 17 -4.03 -1.35 6.63
N GLU A 18 -4.65 -1.27 5.46
CA GLU A 18 -4.71 -2.36 4.47
C GLU A 18 -3.34 -2.55 3.81
N PHE A 19 -2.67 -1.46 3.46
CA PHE A 19 -1.31 -1.48 2.93
C PHE A 19 -0.31 -2.06 3.93
N PHE A 20 -0.39 -1.64 5.20
CA PHE A 20 0.42 -2.23 6.27
C PHE A 20 0.15 -3.73 6.41
N THR A 21 -1.11 -4.14 6.47
CA THR A 21 -1.49 -5.55 6.60
C THR A 21 -1.05 -6.39 5.41
N MET A 22 -1.12 -5.84 4.20
CA MET A 22 -0.62 -6.47 2.97
C MET A 22 0.89 -6.70 3.04
N LEU A 23 1.66 -5.66 3.38
CA LEU A 23 3.12 -5.75 3.45
C LEU A 23 3.57 -6.70 4.56
N HIS A 24 2.94 -6.63 5.73
CA HIS A 24 3.20 -7.58 6.83
C HIS A 24 2.88 -9.03 6.44
N LYS A 25 1.83 -9.26 5.63
CA LYS A 25 1.52 -10.59 5.09
C LYS A 25 2.54 -11.08 4.06
N LEU A 26 3.23 -10.17 3.38
CA LEU A 26 4.31 -10.52 2.46
C LEU A 26 5.56 -10.91 3.25
N ASP A 27 5.99 -10.05 4.18
CA ASP A 27 7.23 -10.23 4.93
C ASP A 27 7.26 -9.38 6.22
N GLU A 28 6.78 -9.93 7.33
CA GLU A 28 6.63 -9.20 8.59
C GLU A 28 7.96 -8.73 9.20
N GLU A 29 9.07 -9.43 8.94
CA GLU A 29 10.38 -9.06 9.47
C GLU A 29 11.00 -7.87 8.71
N PHE A 30 10.69 -7.73 7.43
CA PHE A 30 11.20 -6.64 6.60
C PHE A 30 10.32 -5.38 6.68
N PHE A 31 8.99 -5.56 6.68
CA PHE A 31 8.02 -4.47 6.63
C PHE A 31 7.61 -3.98 8.03
N THR A 32 8.58 -3.43 8.77
CA THR A 32 8.32 -2.76 10.05
C THR A 32 7.46 -1.49 9.89
N PRO A 33 6.77 -1.02 10.95
CA PRO A 33 5.93 0.19 10.89
C PRO A 33 6.65 1.42 10.34
N HIS A 34 7.95 1.54 10.61
CA HIS A 34 8.77 2.62 10.11
C HIS A 34 9.00 2.53 8.59
N VAL A 35 9.35 1.33 8.10
CA VAL A 35 9.53 1.07 6.67
C VAL A 35 8.23 1.30 5.92
N VAL A 36 7.10 0.81 6.47
CA VAL A 36 5.79 1.03 5.85
C VAL A 36 5.42 2.52 5.80
N ASP A 37 5.73 3.33 6.81
CA ASP A 37 5.50 4.79 6.77
C ASP A 37 6.29 5.46 5.64
N VAL A 38 7.54 5.02 5.43
CA VAL A 38 8.39 5.52 4.33
C VAL A 38 7.84 5.07 2.97
N LEU A 39 7.52 3.79 2.81
CA LEU A 39 6.96 3.25 1.57
C LEU A 39 5.61 3.88 1.24
N LEU A 40 4.77 4.11 2.26
CA LEU A 40 3.51 4.79 2.08
C LEU A 40 3.73 6.21 1.58
N LYS A 41 4.67 6.98 2.16
CA LYS A 41 5.01 8.32 1.66
C LYS A 41 5.60 8.34 0.25
N GLU A 42 6.30 7.29 -0.16
CA GLU A 42 6.83 7.20 -1.52
C GLU A 42 5.76 6.79 -2.54
N ALA A 43 4.79 5.97 -2.12
CA ALA A 43 3.69 5.52 -2.96
C ALA A 43 2.54 6.55 -3.04
N ASP A 44 2.26 7.25 -1.95
CA ASP A 44 1.25 8.30 -1.78
C ASP A 44 1.77 9.62 -2.37
N VAL A 45 1.49 9.85 -3.65
CA VAL A 45 2.01 11.02 -4.40
C VAL A 45 1.15 12.24 -4.12
N ASP A 46 -0.16 12.05 -3.91
CA ASP A 46 -1.11 13.12 -3.65
C ASP A 46 -1.21 13.50 -2.16
N GLN A 47 -0.57 12.73 -1.26
CA GLN A 47 -0.52 12.91 0.19
C GLN A 47 -1.91 12.87 0.83
N ASP A 48 -2.82 12.06 0.29
CA ASP A 48 -4.15 11.88 0.85
C ASP A 48 -4.18 10.81 1.98
N GLY A 49 -3.07 10.10 2.18
CA GLY A 49 -2.90 9.05 3.19
C GLY A 49 -3.45 7.69 2.77
N LYS A 50 -3.88 7.56 1.51
CA LYS A 50 -4.37 6.35 0.85
C LYS A 50 -3.49 6.11 -0.38
N ILE A 51 -3.53 4.89 -0.90
CA ILE A 51 -2.82 4.55 -2.13
C ILE A 51 -3.84 4.14 -3.16
N TYR A 52 -4.02 4.97 -4.18
CA TYR A 52 -4.89 4.62 -5.29
C TYR A 52 -4.24 3.57 -6.19
N TYR A 53 -5.07 2.80 -6.90
CA TYR A 53 -4.58 1.81 -7.88
C TYR A 53 -3.55 2.37 -8.86
N HIS A 54 -3.78 3.60 -9.34
CA HIS A 54 -2.88 4.24 -10.31
C HIS A 54 -1.53 4.61 -9.71
N GLU A 55 -1.49 4.97 -8.43
CA GLU A 55 -0.26 5.26 -7.69
C GLU A 55 0.52 3.98 -7.39
N PHE A 56 -0.17 2.93 -6.94
CA PHE A 56 0.46 1.64 -6.68
C PHE A 56 1.06 1.01 -7.95
N VAL A 57 0.34 1.05 -9.07
CA VAL A 57 0.88 0.56 -10.35
C VAL A 57 2.08 1.38 -10.78
N ARG A 58 2.02 2.70 -10.62
CA ARG A 58 3.15 3.57 -10.92
C ARG A 58 4.36 3.26 -10.04
N TRP A 59 4.14 3.00 -8.75
CA TRP A 59 5.17 2.66 -7.78
C TRP A 59 5.81 1.29 -8.06
N ILE A 60 5.01 0.28 -8.41
CA ILE A 60 5.53 -1.07 -8.75
C ILE A 60 6.18 -1.13 -10.13
N CYS A 61 5.68 -0.38 -11.12
CA CYS A 61 6.23 -0.38 -12.48
C CYS A 61 7.41 0.60 -12.67
N GLN A 62 7.94 1.19 -11.59
CA GLN A 62 9.07 2.11 -11.66
C GLN A 62 10.42 1.40 -11.78
#